data_AF-A0A9W7SI09-F1
#
_entry.id   AF-A0A9W7SI09-F1
#
_cell.length_a   1.000
_cell.length_b   1.000
_cell.length_c   1.000
_cell.angle_alpha   90.00
_cell.angle_beta   90.00
_cell.angle_gamma   90.00
#
_symmetry.space_group_name_H-M   'P 1'
#
loop_
_entity.id
_entity.type
_entity.pdbx_description
1 polymer ?
#
loop_
_entity_poly.entity_id
_entity_poly.type
_entity_poly.pdbx_seq_one_letter_code
_entity_poly.pdbx_strand_id
1 'polypeptide(L)'
;DRTGLVVVLVLLVLGVEREAIEADYRASEGQLWAGREERVEEARAMGLDEGFVGCEEGFVGGVMGWLEERWGGVEGYLGHCGVEREEMEGVRRVLLASS
;
A
#
# COMPACT_ATOMS: atom_id res chain seq x y z
N ASP A 1 -3.12 0.38 7.25
CA ASP A 1 -2.32 1.56 7.64
C ASP A 1 -2.37 2.64 6.54
N ARG A 2 -2.34 3.94 6.89
CA ARG A 2 -2.45 5.04 5.90
C ARG A 2 -1.13 5.28 5.16
N THR A 3 0.01 5.14 5.81
CA THR A 3 1.34 5.35 5.21
C THR A 3 1.62 4.26 4.18
N GLY A 4 1.38 3.01 4.55
CA GLY A 4 1.55 1.87 3.66
C GLY A 4 0.66 1.95 2.41
N LEU A 5 -0.57 2.46 2.53
CA LEU A 5 -1.43 2.71 1.37
C LEU A 5 -0.81 3.75 0.42
N VAL A 6 -0.27 4.86 0.93
CA VAL A 6 0.35 5.90 0.10
C VAL A 6 1.57 5.35 -0.65
N VAL A 7 2.42 4.57 0.02
CA VAL A 7 3.58 3.92 -0.61
C VAL A 7 3.14 2.96 -1.72
N VAL A 8 2.13 2.13 -1.46
CA VAL A 8 1.55 1.22 -2.47
C VAL A 8 1.05 2.00 -3.69
N LEU A 9 0.31 3.10 -3.50
CA LEU A 9 -0.17 3.93 -4.61
C LEU A 9 0.98 4.55 -5.41
N VAL A 10 2.05 5.00 -4.75
CA VAL A 10 3.25 5.50 -5.44
C VAL A 10 3.90 4.40 -6.27
N LEU A 11 4.12 3.20 -5.72
CA LEU A 11 4.73 2.10 -6.45
C LEU A 11 3.88 1.64 -7.65
N LEU A 12 2.56 1.66 -7.53
CA LEU A 12 1.64 1.44 -8.64
C LEU A 12 1.76 2.55 -9.71
N VAL A 13 1.88 3.82 -9.29
CA VAL A 13 2.21 4.94 -10.20
C VAL A 13 3.58 4.76 -10.83
N LEU A 14 4.52 4.03 -10.25
CA LEU A 14 5.81 3.74 -10.88
C LEU A 14 5.73 2.54 -11.84
N GLY A 15 4.63 1.80 -11.87
CA GLY A 15 4.47 0.58 -12.67
C GLY A 15 5.25 -0.60 -12.10
N VAL A 16 5.50 -0.62 -10.79
CA VAL A 16 6.18 -1.74 -10.12
C VAL A 16 5.26 -2.97 -10.09
N GLU A 17 5.83 -4.14 -10.36
CA GLU A 17 5.11 -5.41 -10.33
C GLU A 17 4.56 -5.73 -8.94
N ARG A 18 3.38 -6.36 -8.90
CA ARG A 18 2.63 -6.65 -7.69
C ARG A 18 3.48 -7.35 -6.62
N GLU A 19 4.24 -8.37 -7.02
CA GLU A 19 5.04 -9.18 -6.10
C GLU A 19 6.12 -8.35 -5.40
N ALA A 20 6.69 -7.36 -6.10
CA ALA A 20 7.68 -6.45 -5.53
C ALA A 20 7.03 -5.46 -4.55
N ILE A 21 5.82 -4.97 -4.85
CA ILE A 21 5.04 -4.12 -3.93
C ILE A 21 4.66 -4.90 -2.66
N GLU A 22 4.23 -6.15 -2.81
CA GLU A 22 3.92 -7.03 -1.67
C GLU A 22 5.14 -7.31 -0.80
N ALA A 23 6.31 -7.50 -1.42
CA ALA A 23 7.57 -7.67 -0.70
C ALA A 23 7.98 -6.39 0.07
N ASP A 24 7.89 -5.22 -0.56
CA ASP A 24 8.20 -3.93 0.06
C ASP A 24 7.26 -3.60 1.23
N TYR A 25 5.97 -3.81 1.03
CA TYR A 25 4.96 -3.62 2.07
C TYR A 25 5.21 -4.52 3.28
N ARG A 26 5.52 -5.81 3.04
CA ARG A 26 5.85 -6.77 4.10
C ARG A 26 7.15 -6.42 4.83
N ALA A 27 8.17 -5.92 4.12
CA ALA A 27 9.43 -5.52 4.74
C ALA A 27 9.25 -4.30 5.66
N SER A 28 8.41 -3.34 5.25
CA SER A 28 8.08 -2.14 6.03
C SER A 28 7.26 -2.48 7.29
N GLU A 29 6.28 -3.38 7.17
CA GLU A 29 5.51 -3.91 8.31
C GLU A 29 6.33 -4.85 9.22
N GLY A 30 7.30 -5.56 8.66
CA GLY A 30 8.23 -6.42 9.42
C GLY A 30 9.11 -5.65 10.41
N GLN A 31 9.36 -4.36 10.18
CA GLN A 31 10.01 -3.48 11.17
C GLN A 31 9.05 -3.05 12.30
N LEU A 32 7.73 -3.12 12.07
CA LEU A 32 6.68 -2.92 13.07
C LEU A 32 6.33 -4.22 13.83
N TRP A 33 6.95 -5.36 13.48
CA TRP A 33 6.82 -6.64 14.19
C TRP A 33 7.47 -6.63 15.59
N ALA A 34 8.46 -5.77 15.81
CA ALA A 34 8.95 -5.46 17.16
C ALA A 34 7.82 -4.76 17.94
N GLY A 35 7.09 -5.52 18.78
CA GLY A 35 5.86 -5.07 19.45
C GLY A 35 4.57 -5.66 18.91
N ARG A 36 4.61 -6.62 17.95
CA ARG A 36 3.41 -7.31 17.49
C ARG A 36 2.74 -8.12 18.60
N GLU A 37 3.52 -8.81 19.43
CA GLU A 37 2.96 -9.55 20.58
C GLU A 37 2.19 -8.62 21.52
N GLU A 38 2.74 -7.45 21.83
CA GLU A 38 2.09 -6.41 22.65
C GLU A 38 0.78 -5.91 21.99
N ARG A 39 0.79 -5.66 20.67
CA ARG A 39 -0.44 -5.27 19.94
C ARG A 39 -1.47 -6.41 19.83
N VAL A 40 -1.04 -7.67 19.75
CA VAL A 40 -1.94 -8.83 19.80
C VAL A 40 -2.58 -8.93 21.17
N GLU A 41 -1.81 -8.69 22.22
CA GLU A 41 -2.30 -8.70 23.59
C GLU A 41 -3.30 -7.56 23.83
N GLU A 42 -3.03 -6.36 23.33
CA GLU A 42 -3.97 -5.23 23.36
C GLU A 42 -5.25 -5.52 22.55
N ALA A 43 -5.13 -6.04 21.32
CA ALA A 43 -6.28 -6.37 20.48
C ALA A 43 -7.16 -7.46 21.14
N ARG A 44 -6.56 -8.49 21.72
CA ARG A 44 -7.26 -9.51 22.52
C ARG A 44 -7.94 -8.90 23.74
N ALA A 45 -7.28 -7.99 24.44
CA ALA A 45 -7.86 -7.28 25.59
C ALA A 45 -9.05 -6.38 25.20
N MET A 46 -9.07 -5.87 23.96
CA MET A 46 -10.18 -5.11 23.39
C MET A 46 -11.26 -5.98 22.73
N GLY A 47 -11.09 -7.31 22.68
CA GLY A 47 -12.01 -8.24 22.03
C GLY A 47 -12.01 -8.16 20.50
N LEU A 48 -10.92 -7.65 19.91
CA LEU A 48 -10.72 -7.56 18.47
C LEU A 48 -10.07 -8.84 17.93
N ASP A 49 -10.43 -9.20 16.70
CA ASP A 49 -9.87 -10.37 16.02
C ASP A 49 -8.37 -10.19 15.72
N GLU A 50 -7.61 -11.28 15.74
CA GLU A 50 -6.15 -11.26 15.50
C GLU A 50 -5.78 -10.79 14.09
N GLY A 51 -6.71 -10.86 13.13
CA GLY A 51 -6.58 -10.26 11.80
C GLY A 51 -6.46 -8.73 11.81
N PHE A 52 -6.78 -8.06 12.93
CA PHE A 52 -6.47 -6.63 13.13
C PHE A 52 -4.99 -6.37 13.43
N VAL A 53 -4.18 -7.40 13.70
CA VAL A 53 -2.81 -7.26 14.19
C VAL A 53 -1.78 -7.67 13.15
N GLY A 54 -1.62 -6.77 12.18
CA GLY A 54 -0.52 -6.78 11.22
C GLY A 54 -0.65 -7.83 10.11
N CYS A 55 -0.16 -7.45 8.93
CA CYS A 55 -0.16 -8.21 7.68
C CYS A 55 -1.52 -8.82 7.34
N GLU A 56 -2.45 -7.98 6.85
CA GLU A 56 -3.58 -8.51 6.09
C GLU A 56 -3.00 -9.07 4.79
N GLU A 57 -2.72 -10.38 4.75
CA GLU A 57 -2.36 -11.07 3.51
C GLU A 57 -3.41 -10.72 2.46
N GLY A 58 -2.96 -10.10 1.37
CA GLY A 58 -3.86 -9.60 0.34
C GLY A 58 -4.22 -8.12 0.42
N PHE A 59 -3.68 -7.31 1.35
CA PHE A 59 -3.89 -5.85 1.36
C PHE A 59 -3.57 -5.21 0.00
N VAL A 60 -2.36 -5.46 -0.52
CA VAL A 60 -1.92 -4.94 -1.83
C VAL A 60 -2.85 -5.44 -2.95
N GLY A 61 -3.16 -6.74 -2.95
CA GLY A 61 -4.08 -7.33 -3.93
C GLY A 61 -5.49 -6.74 -3.88
N GLY A 62 -6.03 -6.50 -2.68
CA GLY A 62 -7.34 -5.89 -2.46
C GLY A 62 -7.39 -4.44 -2.92
N VAL A 63 -6.33 -3.66 -2.64
CA VAL A 63 -6.19 -2.29 -3.16
C VAL A 63 -6.15 -2.30 -4.69
N MET A 64 -5.31 -3.14 -5.30
CA MET A 64 -5.20 -3.23 -6.76
C MET A 64 -6.53 -3.65 -7.40
N GLY A 65 -7.21 -4.66 -6.85
CA GLY A 65 -8.51 -5.12 -7.36
C GLY A 65 -9.58 -4.01 -7.29
N TRP A 66 -9.66 -3.31 -6.15
CA TRP A 66 -10.60 -2.19 -5.99
C TRP A 66 -10.31 -1.03 -6.95
N LEU A 67 -9.03 -0.70 -7.16
CA LEU A 67 -8.61 0.33 -8.11
C LEU A 67 -8.99 -0.04 -9.54
N GLU A 68 -8.75 -1.29 -9.94
CA GLU A 68 -9.07 -1.77 -11.27
C GLU A 68 -10.58 -1.78 -11.51
N GLU A 69 -11.34 -2.42 -10.63
CA GLU A 69 -12.79 -2.60 -10.78
C GLU A 69 -13.56 -1.28 -10.81
N ARG A 70 -13.14 -0.30 -10.00
CA ARG A 70 -13.89 0.95 -9.82
C ARG A 70 -13.36 2.12 -10.63
N TRP A 71 -12.08 2.12 -10.97
CA TRP A 71 -11.40 3.27 -11.55
C TRP A 71 -10.59 2.95 -12.80
N GLY A 72 -10.50 1.69 -13.22
CA GLY A 72 -9.63 1.27 -14.33
C GLY A 72 -8.15 1.42 -14.00
N GLY A 73 -7.80 1.30 -12.72
CA GLY A 73 -6.42 1.35 -12.23
C GLY A 73 -6.06 2.61 -11.44
N VAL A 74 -4.80 2.68 -11.02
CA VAL A 74 -4.29 3.74 -10.13
C VAL A 74 -4.39 5.14 -10.75
N GLU A 75 -4.13 5.29 -12.05
CA GLU A 75 -4.20 6.58 -12.73
C GLU A 75 -5.62 7.15 -12.74
N GLY A 76 -6.63 6.29 -12.93
CA GLY A 76 -8.04 6.70 -12.92
C GLY A 76 -8.49 7.14 -11.53
N TYR A 77 -8.07 6.42 -10.48
CA TYR A 77 -8.37 6.80 -9.10
C TYR A 77 -7.71 8.13 -8.71
N LEU A 78 -6.41 8.29 -9.01
CA LEU A 78 -5.67 9.51 -8.70
C LEU A 78 -6.20 10.72 -9.49
N GLY A 79 -6.56 10.52 -10.76
CA GLY A 79 -7.25 11.54 -11.55
C GLY A 79 -8.59 11.96 -10.94
N HIS A 80 -9.38 11.03 -10.42
CA HIS A 80 -10.61 11.35 -9.68
C HIS A 80 -10.34 12.15 -8.39
N CYS A 81 -9.23 11.87 -7.71
CA CYS A 81 -8.78 12.60 -6.53
C CYS A 81 -8.17 13.98 -6.85
N GLY A 82 -8.07 14.36 -8.13
CA GLY A 82 -7.50 15.63 -8.56
C GLY A 82 -5.98 15.63 -8.74
N VAL A 83 -5.34 14.46 -8.76
CA VAL A 83 -3.92 14.32 -9.11
C VAL A 83 -3.81 14.17 -10.63
N GLU A 84 -3.24 15.17 -11.28
CA GLU A 84 -3.15 15.22 -12.73
C GLU A 84 -2.07 14.29 -13.29
N ARG A 85 -2.22 13.93 -14.57
CA ARG A 85 -1.25 13.07 -15.27
C ARG A 85 0.17 13.66 -15.23
N GLU A 86 0.31 14.97 -15.34
CA GLU A 86 1.61 15.63 -15.28
C GLU A 86 2.30 15.46 -13.92
N GLU A 87 1.53 15.46 -12.83
CA GLU A 87 2.06 15.25 -11.47
C GLU A 87 2.54 13.79 -11.30
N MET A 88 1.76 12.82 -11.79
CA MET A 88 2.15 11.41 -11.81
C MET A 88 3.42 11.18 -12.65
N GLU A 89 3.53 11.81 -13.81
CA GLU A 89 4.76 11.79 -14.62
C GLU A 89 5.93 12.50 -13.94
N GLY A 90 5.67 13.54 -13.14
CA GLY A 90 6.66 14.17 -12.27
C GLY A 90 7.24 13.18 -11.26
N VAL A 91 6.38 12.42 -10.58
CA VAL A 91 6.78 11.37 -9.64
C VAL A 91 7.60 10.29 -10.35
N ARG A 92 7.13 9.78 -11.50
CA ARG A 92 7.87 8.80 -12.33
C ARG A 92 9.26 9.33 -12.67
N ARG A 93 9.36 10.58 -13.15
CA ARG A 93 10.65 11.20 -13.49
C ARG A 93 11.59 11.29 -12.29
N VAL A 94 11.12 11.69 -11.12
CA VAL A 94 11.99 11.87 -9.94
C VAL A 94 12.45 10.52 -9.38
N LEU A 95 11.57 9.53 -9.32
CA LEU A 95 11.84 8.27 -8.62
C LEU A 95 12.41 7.17 -9.52
N LEU A 96 12.15 7.20 -10.84
CA LEU A 96 12.74 6.27 -11.81
C LEU A 96 14.02 6.81 -12.45
N ALA A 97 14.26 8.13 -12.43
CA ALA A 97 15.53 8.68 -12.90
C ALA A 97 16.62 8.48 -11.85
N SER A 98 17.22 7.29 -11.90
CA SER A 98 18.57 7.00 -11.45
C SER A 98 19.02 5.73 -12.15
N SER A 99 19.49 5.88 -13.38
CA SER A 99 20.36 4.95 -14.11
C SER A 99 21.22 5.75 -15.09
#